data_AF-A0A7C1KLG3-F1
#
_entry.id   AF-A0A7C1KLG3-F1
#
_cell.length_a   1.000
_cell.length_b   1.000
_cell.length_c   1.000
_cell.angle_alpha   90.00
_cell.angle_beta   90.00
_cell.angle_gamma   90.00
#
_symmetry.space_group_name_H-M   'P 1'
#
loop_
_entity.id
_entity.type
_entity.pdbx_description
1 polymer ?
#
loop_
_entity_poly.entity_id
_entity_poly.type
_entity_poly.pdbx_seq_one_letter_code
_entity_poly.pdbx_strand_id
1 'polypeptide(L)'
;MHNQHLLISVESLLDIHPLKNFSVLFSHLDDQHRDLLQHTGRKPFSRRSLLRALILKNLKGVSTLGELQNTLKDNPSAAHRCGFDISKPLPTVERFSSFLRDTDNKDLEKIRIGLVPT
;
A
#
# COMPACT_ATOMS: atom_id res chain seq x y z
N MET A 1 -30.28 -16.45 20.49
CA MET A 1 -29.44 -15.23 20.46
C MET A 1 -28.88 -15.08 19.06
N HIS A 2 -29.04 -13.89 18.49
CA HIS A 2 -28.92 -13.57 17.07
C HIS A 2 -27.53 -13.85 16.49
N ASN A 3 -27.43 -14.89 15.65
CA ASN A 3 -26.23 -15.15 14.86
C ASN A 3 -26.28 -14.23 13.64
N GLN A 4 -25.65 -13.07 13.74
CA GLN A 4 -25.56 -12.13 12.63
C GLN A 4 -24.71 -12.74 11.52
N HIS A 5 -25.38 -13.23 10.46
CA HIS A 5 -24.75 -13.53 9.19
C HIS A 5 -24.14 -12.22 8.67
N LEU A 6 -22.80 -12.12 8.61
CA LEU A 6 -22.14 -10.97 7.99
C LEU A 6 -22.66 -10.83 6.55
N LEU A 7 -23.31 -9.70 6.26
CA LEU A 7 -23.89 -9.34 4.96
C LEU A 7 -22.85 -8.83 3.93
N ILE A 8 -21.56 -9.09 4.14
CA ILE A 8 -20.51 -8.78 3.17
C ILE A 8 -20.15 -10.07 2.46
N SER A 9 -20.50 -10.17 1.18
CA SER A 9 -20.07 -11.29 0.36
C SER A 9 -18.54 -11.27 0.24
N VAL A 10 -17.89 -12.40 0.56
CA VAL A 10 -16.42 -12.54 0.65
C VAL A 10 -15.72 -12.15 -0.66
N GLU A 11 -16.43 -12.32 -1.78
CA GLU A 11 -16.03 -11.95 -3.14
C GLU A 11 -16.14 -10.43 -3.42
N SER A 12 -17.05 -9.72 -2.75
CA SER A 12 -17.17 -8.25 -2.83
C SER A 12 -16.06 -7.53 -2.05
N LEU A 13 -15.50 -8.19 -1.03
CA LEU A 13 -14.28 -7.76 -0.32
C LEU A 13 -12.98 -8.08 -1.09
N LEU A 14 -13.08 -8.95 -2.09
CA LEU A 14 -11.99 -9.50 -2.88
C LEU A 14 -12.22 -9.18 -4.35
N ASP A 15 -11.92 -7.96 -4.78
CA ASP A 15 -11.58 -7.60 -6.18
C ASP A 15 -10.85 -8.78 -6.84
N ILE A 16 -11.60 -9.66 -7.53
CA ILE A 16 -11.24 -11.08 -7.70
C ILE A 16 -10.12 -11.13 -8.73
N HIS A 17 -8.92 -11.50 -8.25
CA HIS A 17 -7.65 -11.77 -8.95
C HIS A 17 -6.49 -10.76 -8.80
N PRO A 18 -6.61 -9.42 -8.89
CA PRO A 18 -5.43 -8.56 -8.72
C PRO A 18 -4.92 -8.49 -7.27
N LEU A 19 -5.82 -8.57 -6.29
CA LEU A 19 -5.48 -8.34 -4.88
C LEU A 19 -4.75 -9.50 -4.18
N LYS A 20 -5.03 -10.76 -4.55
CA LYS A 20 -4.24 -11.91 -4.06
C LYS A 20 -2.79 -11.81 -4.54
N ASN A 21 -2.60 -11.36 -5.78
CA ASN A 21 -1.28 -11.16 -6.35
C ASN A 21 -0.49 -10.09 -5.59
N PHE A 22 -1.14 -9.04 -5.05
CA PHE A 22 -0.41 -8.03 -4.27
C PHE A 22 0.17 -8.58 -2.96
N SER A 23 -0.53 -9.48 -2.27
CA SER A 23 0.03 -10.09 -1.05
C SER A 23 1.30 -10.88 -1.36
N VAL A 24 1.30 -11.64 -2.46
CA VAL A 24 2.45 -12.41 -2.93
C VAL A 24 3.56 -11.46 -3.39
N LEU A 25 3.22 -10.45 -4.20
CA LEU A 25 4.16 -9.40 -4.64
C LEU A 25 4.87 -8.74 -3.46
N PHE A 26 4.09 -8.31 -2.45
CA PHE A 26 4.61 -7.65 -1.26
C PHE A 26 5.38 -8.59 -0.33
N SER A 27 5.28 -9.91 -0.50
CA SER A 27 6.11 -10.89 0.21
C SER A 27 7.48 -11.10 -0.44
N HIS A 28 7.58 -10.86 -1.76
CA HIS A 28 8.84 -10.95 -2.51
C HIS A 28 9.54 -9.59 -2.67
N LEU A 29 8.92 -8.50 -2.23
CA LEU A 29 9.53 -7.18 -2.18
C LEU A 29 10.56 -7.11 -1.04
N ASP A 30 11.81 -6.85 -1.39
CA ASP A 30 12.86 -6.52 -0.41
C ASP A 30 12.70 -5.07 0.08
N ASP A 31 11.73 -4.87 0.98
CA ASP A 31 11.35 -3.55 1.51
C ASP A 31 11.49 -3.44 3.03
N GLN A 32 12.12 -4.44 3.67
CA GLN A 32 12.22 -4.57 5.12
C GLN A 32 13.04 -3.46 5.81
N HIS A 33 14.01 -2.88 5.09
CA HIS A 33 14.94 -1.90 5.65
C HIS A 33 14.55 -0.44 5.41
N ARG A 34 13.37 -0.17 4.84
CA ARG A 34 12.98 1.20 4.43
C ARG A 34 12.38 2.03 5.56
N ASP A 35 11.97 1.42 6.65
CA ASP A 35 11.43 2.15 7.80
C ASP A 35 12.55 2.59 8.74
N LEU A 36 12.69 3.91 8.88
CA LEU A 36 13.59 4.49 9.87
C LEU A 36 13.03 4.25 11.27
N LEU A 37 13.84 3.65 12.15
CA LEU A 37 13.53 3.59 13.58
C LEU A 37 13.57 5.03 14.12
N GLN A 38 12.40 5.57 14.43
CA GLN A 38 12.32 6.86 15.13
C GLN A 38 12.23 6.63 16.64
N HIS A 39 13.05 7.37 17.38
CA HIS A 39 13.15 7.26 18.83
C HIS A 39 12.24 8.25 19.59
N THR A 40 11.69 9.29 18.93
CA THR A 40 10.87 10.32 19.62
C THR A 40 9.84 10.96 18.68
N GLY A 41 8.59 11.16 19.15
CA GLY A 41 7.53 11.89 18.44
C GLY A 41 6.44 11.03 17.78
N ARG A 42 5.54 11.66 17.00
CA ARG A 42 4.47 10.95 16.27
C ARG A 42 5.10 10.10 15.17
N LYS A 43 4.94 8.77 15.28
CA LYS A 43 5.49 7.82 14.30
C LYS A 43 5.04 8.20 12.87
N PRO A 44 5.97 8.43 11.93
CA PRO A 44 5.63 8.69 10.54
C PRO A 44 4.94 7.46 9.94
N PHE A 45 4.25 7.62 8.81
CA PHE A 45 3.82 6.41 8.10
C PHE A 45 5.05 5.66 7.61
N SER A 46 4.93 4.34 7.64
CA SER A 46 5.92 3.43 7.10
C SER A 46 6.22 3.80 5.65
N ARG A 47 7.51 4.04 5.33
CA ARG A 47 8.01 4.24 3.97
C ARG A 47 7.71 3.00 3.12
N ARG A 48 7.76 1.83 3.75
CA ARG A 48 7.34 0.57 3.15
C ARG A 48 5.88 0.61 2.71
N SER A 49 4.98 1.05 3.59
CA SER A 49 3.54 1.12 3.26
C SER A 49 3.24 2.16 2.18
N LEU A 50 3.96 3.29 2.18
CA LEU A 50 3.87 4.29 1.11
C LEU A 50 4.33 3.72 -0.24
N LEU A 51 5.44 2.99 -0.28
CA LEU A 51 5.93 2.32 -1.49
C LEU A 51 4.91 1.31 -2.03
N ARG A 52 4.38 0.44 -1.16
CA ARG A 52 3.38 -0.57 -1.53
C ARG A 52 2.11 0.05 -2.13
N ALA A 53 1.66 1.17 -1.58
CA ALA A 53 0.54 1.92 -2.11
C ALA A 53 0.83 2.55 -3.49
N LEU A 54 2.04 3.03 -3.72
CA LEU A 54 2.47 3.53 -5.03
C LEU A 54 2.60 2.41 -6.06
N ILE A 55 3.03 1.22 -5.65
CA ILE A 55 3.01 0.03 -6.50
C ILE A 55 1.56 -0.34 -6.85
N LEU A 56 0.67 -0.37 -5.86
CA LEU A 56 -0.77 -0.59 -6.06
C LEU A 56 -1.35 0.44 -7.06
N LYS A 57 -0.99 1.72 -6.94
CA LYS A 57 -1.40 2.77 -7.88
C LYS A 57 -1.03 2.41 -9.32
N ASN A 58 0.22 2.00 -9.56
CA ASN A 58 0.68 1.62 -10.89
C ASN A 58 -0.04 0.37 -11.41
N LEU A 59 -0.27 -0.63 -10.56
CA LEU A 59 -0.92 -1.87 -10.94
C LEU A 59 -2.43 -1.71 -11.21
N LYS A 60 -3.10 -0.78 -10.52
CA LYS A 60 -4.50 -0.43 -10.78
C LYS A 60 -4.68 0.56 -11.95
N GLY A 61 -3.60 1.01 -12.59
CA GLY A 61 -3.66 2.00 -13.67
C GLY A 61 -4.11 3.39 -13.20
N VAL A 62 -3.98 3.67 -11.90
CA VAL A 62 -4.41 4.95 -11.31
C VAL A 62 -3.39 6.02 -11.65
N SER A 63 -3.85 7.13 -12.22
CA SER A 63 -2.97 8.15 -12.79
C SER A 63 -2.48 9.15 -11.73
N THR A 64 -3.33 9.52 -10.77
CA THR A 64 -3.03 10.58 -9.80
C THR A 64 -2.83 10.07 -8.37
N LEU A 65 -2.15 10.85 -7.53
CA LEU A 65 -2.01 10.56 -6.10
C LEU A 65 -3.32 10.77 -5.32
N GLY A 66 -4.20 11.66 -5.80
CA GLY A 66 -5.52 11.89 -5.22
C GLY A 66 -6.43 10.68 -5.41
N GLU A 67 -6.46 10.13 -6.62
CA GLU A 67 -7.19 8.88 -6.90
C GLU A 67 -6.64 7.70 -6.08
N LEU A 68 -5.32 7.62 -5.86
CA LEU A 68 -4.74 6.62 -4.97
C LEU A 68 -5.29 6.78 -3.54
N GLN A 69 -5.33 8.01 -3.02
CA GLN A 69 -5.89 8.26 -1.69
C GLN A 69 -7.35 7.83 -1.61
N ASN A 70 -8.17 8.18 -2.61
CA ASN A 70 -9.57 7.79 -2.66
C ASN A 70 -9.69 6.26 -2.73
N THR A 71 -8.90 5.60 -3.59
CA THR A 71 -8.86 4.13 -3.69
C THR A 71 -8.55 3.46 -2.35
N LEU A 72 -7.64 4.02 -1.56
CA LEU A 72 -7.31 3.48 -0.23
C LEU A 72 -8.42 3.74 0.80
N LYS A 73 -9.14 4.85 0.70
CA LYS A 73 -10.29 5.16 1.54
C LYS A 73 -11.49 4.27 1.21
N ASP A 74 -11.74 4.06 -0.08
CA ASP A 74 -12.87 3.29 -0.59
C ASP A 74 -12.66 1.78 -0.41
N ASN A 75 -11.39 1.32 -0.39
CA ASN A 75 -11.03 -0.07 -0.21
C ASN A 75 -10.07 -0.27 0.99
N PRO A 76 -10.61 -0.43 2.21
CA PRO A 76 -9.79 -0.64 3.41
C PRO A 76 -8.97 -1.93 3.36
N SER A 77 -9.44 -2.96 2.65
CA SER A 77 -8.68 -4.20 2.43
C SER A 77 -7.40 -3.95 1.63
N ALA A 78 -7.44 -3.06 0.63
CA ALA A 78 -6.26 -2.66 -0.12
C ALA A 78 -5.29 -1.84 0.74
N ALA A 79 -5.81 -0.94 1.58
CA ALA A 79 -5.00 -0.18 2.53
C ALA A 79 -4.30 -1.09 3.55
N HIS A 80 -5.01 -2.06 4.10
CA HIS A 80 -4.45 -3.05 5.01
C HIS A 80 -3.34 -3.89 4.35
N ARG A 81 -3.55 -4.34 3.10
CA ARG A 81 -2.51 -5.08 2.34
C ARG A 81 -1.25 -4.25 2.06
N CYS A 82 -1.40 -2.94 1.86
CA CYS A 82 -0.26 -2.04 1.76
C CYS A 82 0.49 -1.89 3.10
N GLY A 83 -0.08 -2.34 4.22
CA GLY A 83 0.50 -2.21 5.55
C GLY A 83 0.11 -0.92 6.27
N PHE A 84 -1.03 -0.31 5.91
CA PHE A 84 -1.62 0.76 6.70
C PHE A 84 -2.52 0.19 7.79
N ASP A 85 -2.57 0.90 8.91
CA ASP A 85 -3.50 0.65 9.99
C ASP A 85 -4.83 1.33 9.65
N ILE A 86 -5.87 0.53 9.33
CA ILE A 86 -7.20 1.02 8.95
C ILE A 86 -7.93 1.75 10.10
N SER A 87 -7.46 1.61 11.34
CA SER A 87 -7.99 2.36 12.49
C SER A 87 -7.42 3.79 12.59
N LYS A 88 -6.38 4.10 11.79
CA LYS A 88 -5.69 5.38 11.79
C LYS A 88 -5.97 6.15 10.51
N PRO A 89 -5.80 7.49 10.51
CA PRO A 89 -5.91 8.27 9.29
C PRO A 89 -4.91 7.76 8.25
N LEU A 90 -5.39 7.53 7.04
CA LEU A 90 -4.57 7.17 5.88
C LEU A 90 -3.63 8.32 5.47
N PRO A 91 -2.55 8.04 4.73
CA PRO A 91 -1.69 9.06 4.15
C PRO A 91 -2.42 10.11 3.32
N THR A 92 -1.95 11.34 3.46
CA THR A 92 -2.34 12.45 2.58
C THR A 92 -1.56 12.41 1.27
N VAL A 93 -2.07 13.11 0.25
CA VAL A 93 -1.42 13.23 -1.06
C VAL A 93 -0.01 13.83 -0.90
N GLU A 94 0.14 14.83 -0.04
CA GLU A 94 1.42 15.49 0.25
C GLU A 94 2.44 14.52 0.81
N ARG A 95 1.99 13.52 1.57
CA ARG A 95 2.89 12.52 2.13
C ARG A 95 3.40 11.53 1.08
N PHE A 96 2.57 11.16 0.11
CA PHE A 96 3.03 10.41 -1.07
C PHE A 96 3.98 11.24 -1.93
N SER A 97 3.66 12.52 -2.14
CA SER A 97 4.51 13.46 -2.88
C SER A 97 5.88 13.63 -2.21
N SER A 98 5.91 13.83 -0.89
CA SER A 98 7.15 13.96 -0.12
C SER A 98 7.99 12.68 -0.21
N PHE A 99 7.36 11.50 -0.08
CA PHE A 99 8.06 10.24 -0.25
C PHE A 99 8.71 10.09 -1.62
N LEU A 100 8.04 10.47 -2.71
CA LEU A 100 8.59 10.44 -4.07
C LEU A 100 9.75 11.42 -4.25
N ARG A 101 9.66 12.61 -3.64
CA ARG A 101 10.75 13.60 -3.66
C ARG A 101 11.97 13.16 -2.86
N ASP A 102 11.75 12.46 -1.75
CA ASP A 102 12.79 12.00 -0.83
C ASP A 102 13.36 10.63 -1.17
N THR A 103 12.93 10.00 -2.27
CA THR A 103 13.39 8.65 -2.66
C THR A 103 14.14 8.73 -3.98
N ASP A 104 15.39 8.25 -4.01
CA ASP A 104 16.19 8.20 -5.23
C ASP A 104 15.53 7.24 -6.24
N ASN A 105 15.40 7.69 -7.49
CA ASN A 105 14.87 6.89 -8.59
C ASN A 105 15.66 5.59 -8.80
N LYS A 106 16.98 5.60 -8.56
CA LYS A 106 17.83 4.41 -8.65
C LYS A 106 17.38 3.31 -7.70
N ASP A 107 16.86 3.67 -6.53
CA ASP A 107 16.38 2.69 -5.56
C ASP A 107 15.02 2.10 -5.94
N LEU A 108 14.16 2.89 -6.60
CA LEU A 108 12.91 2.38 -7.19
C LEU A 108 13.18 1.48 -8.39
N GLU A 109 14.20 1.80 -9.18
CA GLU A 109 14.62 1.01 -10.34
C GLU A 109 15.18 -0.36 -9.93
N LYS A 110 15.97 -0.44 -8.86
CA LYS A 110 16.42 -1.73 -8.29
C LYS A 110 15.25 -2.61 -7.90
N ILE A 111 14.23 -2.05 -7.25
CA ILE A 111 13.01 -2.77 -6.89
C ILE A 111 12.30 -3.29 -8.15
N ARG A 112 12.17 -2.44 -9.17
CA ARG A 112 11.54 -2.83 -10.45
C ARG A 112 12.26 -4.02 -11.08
N ILE A 113 13.60 -3.98 -11.14
CA ILE A 113 14.41 -5.04 -11.74
C ILE A 113 14.29 -6.33 -10.92
N GLY A 114 14.36 -6.25 -9.58
CA GLY A 114 14.24 -7.42 -8.70
C GLY A 114 12.87 -8.12 -8.74
N LEU A 115 11.83 -7.44 -9.24
CA LEU A 115 10.48 -7.98 -9.37
C LEU A 115 10.20 -8.66 -10.72
N VAL A 116 11.08 -8.51 -11.72
CA VAL A 116 10.93 -9.16 -13.03
C VAL A 116 11.80 -10.43 -13.03
N PRO A 117 11.20 -11.64 -13.17
CA PRO A 117 12.00 -12.85 -13.35
C PRO A 117 12.78 -12.75 -14.66
N THR A 118 14.09 -12.94 -14.58
CA THR A 118 15.03 -12.99 -15.72
C THR A 118 15.04 -14.38 -16.35
#